data_AF-A0A6B3HKM8-F1
#
_entry.id   AF-A0A6B3HKM8-F1
#
_cell.length_a   1.000
_cell.length_b   1.000
_cell.length_c   1.000
_cell.angle_alpha   90.00
_cell.angle_beta   90.00
_cell.angle_gamma   90.00
#
_symmetry.space_group_name_H-M   'P 1'
#
loop_
_entity.id
_entity.type
_entity.pdbx_description
1 polymer ?
#
loop_
_entity_poly.entity_id
_entity_poly.type
_entity_poly.pdbx_seq_one_letter_code
_entity_poly.pdbx_strand_id
1 'polypeptide(L)'
;MSSSTVRPEDQDRLAEQDVARRLLDSAAQLSYDPATQVDWETPLDPDHHGASPEWSTLYGTAYWNELTDAQRKALTRQEAASVASTGIWFEMILQQMVLRDMYAKDPTDPRFQWALTEVADECRHSIMFARGAAKLGAPAYRPRRPVVELGRAFKTLAFGEAAYAAILVAEEVLDVMQRDW
;
A
#
# COMPACT_ATOMS: atom_id res chain seq x y z
N MET A 1 8.63 -45.75 -22.12
CA MET A 1 8.04 -44.82 -21.14
C MET A 1 9.04 -43.71 -20.92
N SER A 2 8.77 -42.51 -21.45
CA SER A 2 9.71 -41.38 -21.38
C SER A 2 9.66 -40.77 -20.00
N SER A 3 10.70 -41.01 -19.20
CA SER A 3 10.87 -40.38 -17.89
C SER A 3 11.05 -38.88 -18.10
N SER A 4 10.12 -38.07 -17.59
CA SER A 4 10.22 -36.61 -17.61
C SER A 4 11.41 -36.20 -16.74
N THR A 5 12.47 -35.69 -17.38
CA THR A 5 13.75 -35.32 -16.76
C THR A 5 13.79 -33.83 -16.42
N VAL A 6 12.70 -33.29 -15.88
CA VAL A 6 12.70 -31.92 -15.36
C VAL A 6 13.32 -31.96 -13.97
N ARG A 7 14.39 -31.18 -13.74
CA ARG A 7 15.02 -31.06 -12.42
C ARG A 7 14.04 -30.38 -11.45
N PRO A 8 14.07 -30.70 -10.14
CA PRO A 8 13.17 -30.10 -9.15
C PRO A 8 13.14 -28.55 -9.21
N GLU A 9 14.30 -27.90 -9.34
CA GLU A 9 14.42 -26.44 -9.47
C GLU A 9 13.72 -25.86 -10.71
N ASP A 10 13.69 -26.62 -11.82
CA ASP A 10 12.98 -26.21 -13.03
C ASP A 10 11.47 -26.39 -12.88
N GLN A 11 11.01 -27.36 -12.08
CA GLN A 11 9.59 -27.54 -11.76
C GLN A 11 9.07 -26.40 -10.88
N ASP A 12 9.83 -26.01 -9.85
CA ASP A 12 9.46 -24.91 -8.96
C ASP A 12 9.36 -23.59 -9.74
N ARG A 13 10.34 -23.30 -10.61
CA ARG A 13 10.29 -22.10 -11.46
C ARG A 13 9.08 -22.09 -12.39
N LEU A 14 8.70 -23.23 -12.97
CA LEU A 14 7.53 -23.33 -13.83
C LEU A 14 6.24 -23.10 -13.05
N ALA A 15 6.14 -23.63 -11.82
CA ALA A 15 5.00 -23.40 -10.95
C ALA A 15 4.87 -21.92 -10.57
N GLU A 16 5.97 -21.25 -10.20
CA GLU A 16 5.97 -19.82 -9.91
C GLU A 16 5.54 -18.97 -11.13
N GLN A 17 6.01 -19.32 -12.33
CA GLN A 17 5.61 -18.63 -13.56
C GLN A 17 4.12 -18.82 -13.87
N ASP A 18 3.56 -19.99 -13.58
CA ASP A 18 2.12 -20.24 -13.75
C ASP A 18 1.28 -19.40 -12.79
N VAL A 19 1.71 -19.33 -11.52
CA VAL A 19 1.08 -18.45 -10.52
C VAL A 19 1.12 -16.99 -10.97
N ALA A 20 2.28 -16.50 -11.42
CA ALA A 20 2.43 -15.11 -11.88
C ALA A 20 1.51 -14.78 -13.08
N ARG A 21 1.32 -15.71 -14.03
CA ARG A 21 0.37 -15.52 -15.14
C ARG A 21 -1.06 -15.36 -14.64
N ARG A 22 -1.48 -16.20 -13.69
CA ARG A 22 -2.82 -16.12 -13.11
C ARG A 22 -3.06 -14.81 -12.35
N LEU A 23 -2.03 -14.30 -11.68
CA LEU A 23 -2.08 -13.02 -10.99
C LEU A 23 -2.18 -11.86 -11.98
N LEU A 24 -1.43 -11.89 -13.09
CA LEU A 24 -1.56 -10.91 -14.18
C LEU A 24 -2.97 -10.88 -14.77
N ASP A 25 -3.55 -12.06 -15.04
CA ASP A 25 -4.93 -12.15 -15.53
C ASP A 25 -5.93 -11.56 -14.53
N SER A 26 -5.71 -11.78 -13.24
CA SER A 26 -6.55 -11.23 -12.16
C SER A 26 -6.42 -9.72 -12.08
N ALA A 27 -5.22 -9.16 -12.09
CA ALA A 27 -4.99 -7.72 -12.03
C ALA A 27 -5.58 -6.99 -13.25
N ALA A 28 -5.51 -7.59 -14.44
CA ALA A 28 -6.14 -7.01 -15.63
C ALA A 28 -7.66 -6.85 -15.50
N GLN A 29 -8.31 -7.69 -14.67
CA GLN A 29 -9.75 -7.62 -14.43
C GLN A 29 -10.12 -6.74 -13.23
N LEU A 30 -9.25 -6.69 -12.21
CA LEU A 30 -9.56 -6.12 -10.90
C LEU A 30 -8.89 -4.77 -10.63
N SER A 31 -7.86 -4.39 -11.38
CA SER A 31 -7.14 -3.12 -11.18
C SER A 31 -8.09 -1.93 -11.33
N TYR A 32 -8.01 -1.02 -10.37
CA TYR A 32 -8.85 0.17 -10.26
C TYR A 32 -8.02 1.41 -10.58
N ASP A 33 -8.49 2.23 -11.53
CA ASP A 33 -7.90 3.53 -11.85
C ASP A 33 -8.63 4.67 -11.09
N PRO A 34 -8.08 5.12 -9.95
CA PRO A 34 -8.69 6.17 -9.13
C PRO A 34 -8.67 7.53 -9.81
N ALA A 35 -7.87 7.74 -10.87
CA ALA A 35 -7.87 9.00 -11.59
C ALA A 35 -9.18 9.22 -12.35
N THR A 36 -9.78 8.14 -12.86
CA THR A 36 -11.02 8.20 -13.66
C THR A 36 -12.25 7.69 -12.93
N GLN A 37 -12.09 6.78 -11.96
CA GLN A 37 -13.22 6.11 -11.32
C GLN A 37 -13.71 6.78 -10.04
N VAL A 38 -12.91 7.69 -9.45
CA VAL A 38 -13.33 8.49 -8.28
C VAL A 38 -13.74 9.88 -8.76
N ASP A 39 -14.91 10.34 -8.30
CA ASP A 39 -15.34 11.73 -8.49
C ASP A 39 -14.62 12.66 -7.50
N TRP A 40 -13.51 13.22 -7.97
CA TRP A 40 -12.72 14.15 -7.19
C TRP A 40 -13.31 15.55 -7.12
N GLU A 41 -14.25 15.91 -7.98
CA GLU A 41 -14.81 17.26 -8.07
C GLU A 41 -15.97 17.47 -7.08
N THR A 42 -16.68 16.40 -6.71
CA THR A 42 -17.73 16.46 -5.69
C THR A 42 -17.18 17.03 -4.37
N PRO A 43 -17.71 18.14 -3.82
CA PRO A 43 -17.23 18.69 -2.55
C PRO A 43 -17.31 17.67 -1.41
N LEU A 44 -16.29 17.66 -0.54
CA LEU A 44 -16.32 16.83 0.66
C LEU A 44 -17.18 17.50 1.73
N ASP A 45 -18.12 16.76 2.32
CA ASP A 45 -18.91 17.23 3.46
C ASP A 45 -18.08 17.13 4.76
N PRO A 46 -17.73 18.25 5.41
CA PRO A 46 -16.93 18.27 6.62
C PRO A 46 -17.70 17.82 7.88
N ASP A 47 -18.99 17.55 7.78
CA ASP A 47 -19.78 17.05 8.91
C ASP A 47 -19.70 15.52 9.08
N HIS A 48 -18.98 14.83 8.19
CA HIS A 48 -18.68 13.41 8.30
C HIS A 48 -17.31 13.16 8.96
N HIS A 49 -17.21 12.05 9.71
CA HIS A 49 -15.93 11.55 10.19
C HIS A 49 -15.07 11.04 9.02
N GLY A 50 -13.74 11.14 9.14
CA GLY A 50 -12.81 10.57 8.14
C GLY A 50 -12.56 9.08 8.26
N ALA A 51 -12.91 8.50 9.42
CA ALA A 51 -12.87 7.09 9.76
C ALA A 51 -13.84 6.87 10.94
N SER A 52 -14.23 5.62 11.22
CA SER A 52 -15.10 5.35 12.36
C SER A 52 -14.47 5.88 13.66
N PRO A 53 -15.24 6.53 14.56
CA PRO A 53 -14.70 7.13 15.78
C PRO A 53 -13.83 6.19 16.62
N GLU A 54 -14.18 4.91 16.68
CA GLU A 54 -13.51 3.83 17.41
C GLU A 54 -12.04 3.64 16.97
N TRP A 55 -11.70 4.04 15.75
CA TRP A 55 -10.34 4.00 15.22
C TRP A 55 -9.51 5.24 15.55
N SER A 56 -10.10 6.27 16.15
CA SER A 56 -9.35 7.43 16.60
C SER A 56 -8.43 7.04 17.74
N THR A 57 -7.19 7.52 17.72
CA THR A 57 -6.21 7.23 18.78
C THR A 57 -6.62 7.79 20.14
N LEU A 58 -7.56 8.74 20.16
CA LEU A 58 -8.09 9.31 21.39
C LEU A 58 -9.40 8.66 21.84
N TYR A 59 -10.03 7.80 21.04
CA TYR A 59 -11.35 7.26 21.36
C TYR A 59 -11.38 6.58 22.73
N GLY A 60 -12.47 6.79 23.47
CA GLY A 60 -12.66 6.25 24.82
C GLY A 60 -11.81 6.91 25.92
N THR A 61 -10.91 7.84 25.59
CA THR A 61 -10.10 8.57 26.58
C THR A 61 -10.82 9.81 27.13
N ALA A 62 -10.32 10.35 28.25
CA ALA A 62 -10.82 11.62 28.80
C ALA A 62 -10.69 12.78 27.79
N TYR A 63 -9.57 12.84 27.04
CA TYR A 63 -9.35 13.87 26.02
C TYR A 63 -10.40 13.83 24.91
N TRP A 64 -10.82 12.63 24.47
CA TRP A 64 -11.89 12.51 23.48
C TRP A 64 -13.23 13.05 23.98
N ASN A 65 -13.52 12.83 25.27
CA ASN A 65 -14.74 13.32 25.90
C ASN A 65 -14.78 14.85 26.02
N GLU A 66 -13.61 15.50 26.06
CA GLU A 66 -13.49 16.97 26.04
C GLU A 66 -13.73 17.56 24.64
N LEU A 67 -13.52 16.79 23.57
CA LEU A 67 -13.74 17.26 22.20
C LEU A 67 -15.23 17.41 21.89
N THR A 68 -15.57 18.53 21.27
CA THR A 68 -16.86 18.72 20.60
C THR A 68 -17.03 17.73 19.44
N ASP A 69 -18.26 17.48 19.02
CA ASP A 69 -18.57 16.64 17.85
C ASP A 69 -17.80 17.11 16.58
N ALA A 70 -17.78 18.42 16.32
CA ALA A 70 -17.03 19.00 15.22
C ALA A 70 -15.52 18.73 15.31
N GLN A 71 -14.94 18.81 16.51
CA GLN A 71 -13.52 18.50 16.73
C GLN A 71 -13.22 17.01 16.55
N ARG A 72 -14.12 16.10 16.97
CA ARG A 72 -13.97 14.66 16.75
C ARG A 72 -13.98 14.31 15.26
N LYS A 73 -14.89 14.91 14.49
CA LYS A 73 -14.96 14.75 13.03
C LYS A 73 -13.72 15.30 12.34
N ALA A 74 -13.27 16.50 12.74
CA ALA A 74 -12.03 17.07 12.23
C ALA A 74 -10.81 16.21 12.57
N LEU A 75 -10.73 15.70 13.79
CA LEU A 75 -9.66 14.81 14.24
C LEU A 75 -9.60 13.54 13.38
N THR A 76 -10.71 12.82 13.23
CA THR A 76 -10.69 11.56 12.45
C THR A 76 -10.35 11.79 10.98
N ARG A 77 -10.74 12.92 10.38
CA ARG A 77 -10.28 13.32 9.03
C ARG A 77 -8.77 13.54 8.95
N GLN A 78 -8.18 14.20 9.94
CA GLN A 78 -6.74 14.42 9.98
C GLN A 78 -5.97 13.12 10.27
N GLU A 79 -6.49 12.27 11.15
CA GLU A 79 -5.90 10.94 11.42
C GLU A 79 -5.95 10.06 10.17
N ALA A 80 -7.07 10.01 9.45
CA ALA A 80 -7.19 9.30 8.18
C ALA A 80 -6.15 9.77 7.15
N ALA A 81 -6.01 11.09 6.97
CA ALA A 81 -5.01 11.66 6.07
C ALA A 81 -3.56 11.40 6.53
N SER A 82 -3.30 11.37 7.84
CA SER A 82 -1.98 11.06 8.40
C SER A 82 -1.59 9.61 8.17
N VAL A 83 -2.53 8.67 8.32
CA VAL A 83 -2.28 7.26 8.00
C VAL A 83 -2.05 7.09 6.50
N ALA A 84 -2.92 7.67 5.66
CA ALA A 84 -2.74 7.64 4.21
C ALA A 84 -1.36 8.17 3.77
N SER A 85 -0.90 9.27 4.38
CA SER A 85 0.43 9.84 4.12
C SER A 85 1.57 8.92 4.57
N THR A 86 1.38 8.18 5.66
CA THR A 86 2.35 7.19 6.15
C THR A 86 2.40 5.97 5.24
N GLY A 87 1.25 5.50 4.76
CA GLY A 87 1.14 4.43 3.76
C GLY A 87 1.89 4.78 2.48
N ILE A 88 1.67 5.99 1.93
CA ILE A 88 2.42 6.48 0.76
C ILE A 88 3.94 6.42 1.00
N TRP A 89 4.41 6.93 2.14
CA TRP A 89 5.85 6.89 2.47
C TRP A 89 6.37 5.46 2.56
N PHE A 90 5.58 4.54 3.09
CA PHE A 90 5.94 3.14 3.24
C PHE A 90 6.00 2.43 1.88
N GLU A 91 5.03 2.65 1.00
CA GLU A 91 5.06 2.08 -0.37
C GLU A 91 6.26 2.56 -1.17
N MET A 92 6.69 3.82 -0.99
CA MET A 92 7.92 4.30 -1.61
C MET A 92 9.13 3.44 -1.23
N ILE A 93 9.18 2.88 -0.01
CA ILE A 93 10.26 1.99 0.42
C ILE A 93 10.12 0.63 -0.28
N LEU A 94 8.93 0.02 -0.23
CA LEU A 94 8.68 -1.32 -0.77
C LEU A 94 8.88 -1.38 -2.30
N GLN A 95 8.33 -0.43 -3.04
CA GLN A 95 8.46 -0.38 -4.49
C GLN A 95 9.93 -0.26 -4.93
N GLN A 96 10.76 0.48 -4.19
CA GLN A 96 12.20 0.54 -4.47
C GLN A 96 12.89 -0.82 -4.25
N MET A 97 12.43 -1.61 -3.29
CA MET A 97 12.97 -2.96 -3.04
C MET A 97 12.58 -3.93 -4.15
N VAL A 98 11.32 -3.88 -4.61
CA VAL A 98 10.83 -4.66 -5.75
C VAL A 98 11.61 -4.30 -7.02
N LEU A 99 11.74 -3.00 -7.32
CA LEU A 99 12.49 -2.54 -8.49
C LEU A 99 13.96 -2.94 -8.45
N ARG A 100 14.60 -2.90 -7.27
CA ARG A 100 15.98 -3.37 -7.11
C ARG A 100 16.09 -4.88 -7.34
N ASP A 101 15.13 -5.67 -6.85
CA ASP A 101 15.12 -7.12 -7.08
C ASP A 101 14.91 -7.46 -8.57
N MET A 102 14.13 -6.66 -9.30
CA MET A 102 13.87 -6.86 -10.74
C MET A 102 14.93 -6.29 -11.68
N TYR A 103 15.82 -5.42 -11.20
CA TYR A 103 16.68 -4.53 -12.00
C TYR A 103 17.35 -5.15 -13.25
N ALA A 104 17.80 -6.41 -13.18
CA ALA A 104 18.45 -7.12 -14.29
C ALA A 104 17.87 -8.52 -14.55
N LYS A 105 16.62 -8.76 -14.11
CA LYS A 105 15.91 -10.02 -14.38
C LYS A 105 15.33 -10.04 -15.80
N ASP A 106 15.01 -11.23 -16.29
CA ASP A 106 14.45 -11.43 -17.64
C ASP A 106 13.07 -10.76 -17.76
N PRO A 107 12.89 -9.74 -18.62
CA PRO A 107 11.61 -9.04 -18.77
C PRO A 107 10.53 -9.89 -19.45
N THR A 108 10.90 -11.01 -20.07
CA THR A 108 9.95 -11.97 -20.66
C THR A 108 9.38 -12.94 -19.63
N ASP A 109 9.95 -12.99 -18.42
CA ASP A 109 9.42 -13.79 -17.32
C ASP A 109 8.12 -13.17 -16.77
N PRO A 110 7.01 -13.93 -16.68
CA PRO A 110 5.76 -13.44 -16.11
C PRO A 110 5.91 -12.85 -14.70
N ARG A 111 6.88 -13.32 -13.90
CA ARG A 111 7.14 -12.80 -12.55
C ARG A 111 7.65 -11.35 -12.58
N PHE A 112 8.48 -11.01 -13.57
CA PHE A 112 8.95 -9.65 -13.77
C PHE A 112 7.78 -8.73 -14.14
N GLN A 113 6.93 -9.18 -15.07
CA GLN A 113 5.76 -8.44 -15.52
C GLN A 113 4.77 -8.23 -14.37
N TRP A 114 4.50 -9.28 -13.58
CA TRP A 114 3.68 -9.21 -12.38
C TRP A 114 4.23 -8.19 -11.38
N ALA A 115 5.51 -8.26 -11.04
CA ALA A 115 6.12 -7.33 -10.09
C ALA A 115 6.02 -5.85 -10.54
N LEU A 116 6.12 -5.57 -11.86
CA LEU A 116 5.92 -4.22 -12.36
C LEU A 116 4.45 -3.79 -12.40
N THR A 117 3.51 -4.73 -12.61
CA THR A 117 2.07 -4.46 -12.47
C THR A 117 1.74 -4.03 -11.04
N GLU A 118 2.25 -4.73 -10.03
CA GLU A 118 2.07 -4.36 -8.62
C GLU A 118 2.65 -2.99 -8.31
N VAL A 119 3.86 -2.69 -8.80
CA VAL A 119 4.45 -1.34 -8.64
C VAL A 119 3.57 -0.27 -9.29
N ALA A 120 2.93 -0.57 -10.43
CA ALA A 120 2.02 0.37 -11.09
C ALA A 120 0.73 0.58 -10.30
N ASP A 121 0.15 -0.48 -9.73
CA ASP A 121 -1.05 -0.40 -8.89
C ASP A 121 -0.77 0.37 -7.60
N GLU A 122 0.36 0.14 -6.93
CA GLU A 122 0.72 0.92 -5.74
C GLU A 122 1.03 2.39 -6.03
N CYS A 123 1.49 2.72 -7.25
CA CYS A 123 1.55 4.11 -7.70
C CYS A 123 0.14 4.73 -7.79
N ARG A 124 -0.84 4.00 -8.34
CA ARG A 124 -2.23 4.47 -8.43
C ARG A 124 -2.84 4.65 -7.05
N HIS A 125 -2.67 3.69 -6.15
CA HIS A 125 -3.11 3.78 -4.76
C HIS A 125 -2.50 4.98 -4.04
N SER A 126 -1.18 5.17 -4.17
CA SER A 126 -0.49 6.31 -3.56
C SER A 126 -1.03 7.65 -4.05
N ILE A 127 -1.32 7.78 -5.35
CA ILE A 127 -1.93 8.99 -5.92
C ILE A 127 -3.37 9.17 -5.40
N MET A 128 -4.16 8.11 -5.30
CA MET A 128 -5.50 8.14 -4.70
C MET A 128 -5.47 8.70 -3.28
N PHE A 129 -4.61 8.14 -2.44
CA PHE A 129 -4.45 8.58 -1.06
C PHE A 129 -3.93 10.01 -0.95
N ALA A 130 -3.01 10.44 -1.84
CA ALA A 130 -2.52 11.81 -1.88
C ALA A 130 -3.65 12.81 -2.23
N ARG A 131 -4.50 12.48 -3.21
CA ARG A 131 -5.67 13.29 -3.56
C ARG A 131 -6.70 13.29 -2.43
N GLY A 132 -6.91 12.16 -1.77
CA GLY A 132 -7.75 12.05 -0.57
C GLY A 132 -7.29 12.97 0.56
N ALA A 133 -6.00 12.94 0.90
CA ALA A 133 -5.41 13.82 1.91
C ALA A 133 -5.56 15.31 1.55
N ALA A 134 -5.36 15.67 0.28
CA ALA A 134 -5.58 17.04 -0.20
C ALA A 134 -7.05 17.47 -0.03
N LYS A 135 -8.00 16.59 -0.34
CA LYS A 135 -9.44 16.84 -0.20
C LYS A 135 -9.88 16.98 1.26
N LEU A 136 -9.21 16.27 2.17
CA LEU A 136 -9.38 16.41 3.62
C LEU A 136 -8.74 17.69 4.19
N GLY A 137 -8.06 18.49 3.36
CA GLY A 137 -7.38 19.72 3.78
C GLY A 137 -6.19 19.44 4.71
N ALA A 138 -5.61 18.24 4.63
CA ALA A 138 -4.53 17.83 5.51
C ALA A 138 -3.18 18.45 5.09
N PRO A 139 -2.29 18.74 6.06
CA PRO A 139 -0.91 19.06 5.74
C PRO A 139 -0.17 17.82 5.21
N ALA A 140 1.03 18.04 4.66
CA ALA A 140 1.93 16.95 4.30
C ALA A 140 2.51 16.29 5.56
N TYR A 141 1.76 15.36 6.16
CA TYR A 141 2.23 14.53 7.26
C TYR A 141 3.43 13.69 6.81
N ARG A 142 4.49 13.72 7.63
CA ARG A 142 5.73 13.00 7.34
C ARG A 142 6.26 12.34 8.61
N PRO A 143 6.87 11.14 8.49
CA PRO A 143 7.58 10.56 9.60
C PRO A 143 8.70 11.47 10.10
N ARG A 144 9.04 11.33 11.38
CA ARG A 144 10.17 12.05 11.97
C ARG A 144 11.47 11.65 11.28
N ARG A 145 12.44 12.57 11.22
CA ARG A 145 13.72 12.36 10.52
C ARG A 145 14.42 11.02 10.85
N PRO A 146 14.54 10.59 12.12
CA PRO A 146 15.16 9.29 12.41
C PRO A 146 14.46 8.10 11.75
N VAL A 147 13.12 8.15 11.64
CA VAL A 147 12.31 7.11 10.99
C VAL A 147 12.54 7.11 9.49
N VAL A 148 12.64 8.30 8.88
CA VAL A 148 12.99 8.44 7.45
C VAL A 148 14.36 7.83 7.16
N GLU A 149 15.36 8.10 7.99
CA GLU A 149 16.70 7.53 7.82
C GLU A 149 16.72 6.02 8.02
N LEU A 150 15.95 5.49 8.99
CA LEU A 150 15.77 4.04 9.14
C LEU A 150 15.13 3.42 7.89
N GLY A 151 14.10 4.06 7.32
CA GLY A 151 13.49 3.63 6.07
C GLY A 151 14.47 3.65 4.89
N ARG A 152 15.37 4.63 4.82
CA ARG A 152 16.45 4.67 3.81
C ARG A 152 17.44 3.53 3.97
N ALA A 153 17.82 3.20 5.21
CA ALA A 153 18.68 2.05 5.47
C ALA A 153 17.97 0.75 5.08
N PHE A 154 16.72 0.59 5.53
CA PHE A 154 15.91 -0.61 5.27
C PHE A 154 15.74 -0.87 3.76
N LYS A 155 15.26 0.10 2.98
CA LYS A 155 15.08 -0.09 1.52
C LYS A 155 16.38 -0.45 0.80
N THR A 156 17.53 0.00 1.33
CA THR A 156 18.84 -0.21 0.71
C THR A 156 19.44 -1.57 1.09
N LEU A 157 19.16 -2.06 2.30
CA LEU A 157 19.83 -3.23 2.88
C LEU A 157 18.97 -4.50 2.92
N ALA A 158 17.64 -4.40 3.01
CA ALA A 158 16.77 -5.57 3.05
C ALA A 158 16.74 -6.26 1.67
N PHE A 159 16.89 -7.59 1.61
CA PHE A 159 16.86 -8.37 0.37
C PHE A 159 16.23 -9.75 0.62
N GLY A 160 15.85 -10.45 -0.46
CA GLY A 160 15.29 -11.80 -0.39
C GLY A 160 14.05 -11.87 0.49
N GLU A 161 13.92 -12.92 1.29
CA GLU A 161 12.76 -13.19 2.15
C GLU A 161 12.42 -12.03 3.10
N ALA A 162 13.44 -11.33 3.64
CA ALA A 162 13.21 -10.20 4.54
C ALA A 162 12.49 -9.03 3.85
N ALA A 163 12.70 -8.86 2.54
CA ALA A 163 11.98 -7.86 1.76
C ALA A 163 10.52 -8.22 1.57
N TYR A 164 10.26 -9.47 1.16
CA TYR A 164 8.90 -9.97 0.92
C TYR A 164 8.09 -10.12 2.21
N ALA A 165 8.70 -10.51 3.32
CA ALA A 165 8.03 -10.58 4.62
C ALA A 165 7.56 -9.19 5.09
N ALA A 166 8.34 -8.13 4.83
CA ALA A 166 7.94 -6.77 5.18
C ALA A 166 6.78 -6.26 4.33
N ILE A 167 6.68 -6.70 3.07
CA ILE A 167 5.52 -6.45 2.21
C ILE A 167 4.28 -7.09 2.84
N LEU A 168 4.33 -8.39 3.16
CA LEU A 168 3.18 -9.10 3.76
C LEU A 168 2.71 -8.48 5.08
N VAL A 169 3.64 -8.08 5.95
CA VAL A 169 3.28 -7.40 7.22
C VAL A 169 2.55 -6.09 6.95
N ALA A 170 2.95 -5.35 5.93
CA ALA A 170 2.30 -4.10 5.60
C ALA A 170 0.95 -4.31 4.93
N GLU A 171 0.84 -5.27 4.02
CA GLU A 171 -0.42 -5.66 3.40
C GLU A 171 -1.46 -6.06 4.45
N GLU A 172 -1.08 -6.86 5.46
CA GLU A 172 -2.00 -7.23 6.54
C GLU A 172 -2.49 -6.02 7.33
N VAL A 173 -1.59 -5.06 7.64
CA VAL A 173 -1.98 -3.83 8.34
C VAL A 173 -2.94 -3.01 7.48
N LEU A 174 -2.64 -2.86 6.18
CA LEU A 174 -3.49 -2.12 5.26
C LEU A 174 -4.85 -2.81 5.04
N ASP A 175 -4.88 -4.13 4.97
CA ASP A 175 -6.10 -4.93 4.80
C ASP A 175 -7.03 -4.81 6.01
N VAL A 176 -6.48 -4.91 7.23
CA VAL A 176 -7.26 -4.66 8.46
C VAL A 176 -7.87 -3.26 8.43
N MET A 177 -7.10 -2.27 8.00
CA MET A 177 -7.61 -0.92 7.87
C MET A 177 -8.70 -0.84 6.78
N GLN A 178 -8.49 -1.37 5.58
CA GLN A 178 -9.50 -1.27 4.52
C GLN A 178 -10.81 -2.01 4.84
N ARG A 179 -10.75 -3.06 5.66
CA ARG A 179 -11.91 -3.86 6.06
C ARG A 179 -12.76 -3.18 7.13
N ASP A 180 -12.11 -2.63 8.15
CA ASP A 180 -12.77 -2.26 9.40
C ASP A 180 -12.82 -0.74 9.67
N TRP A 181 -12.13 0.08 8.87
CA TRP A 181 -11.87 1.52 9.12
C TRP A 181 -13.04 2.45 8.76
#